data_AF-E7FJ84-F1
#
_entry.id   AF-E7FJ84-F1
#
_cell.length_a   1.000
_cell.length_b   1.000
_cell.length_c   1.000
_cell.angle_alpha   90.00
_cell.angle_beta   90.00
_cell.angle_gamma   90.00
#
_symmetry.space_group_name_H-M   'P 1'
#
loop_
_entity.id
_entity.type
_entity.pdbx_description
1 polymer ?
#
loop_
_entity_poly.entity_id
_entity_poly.type
_entity_poly.pdbx_seq_one_letter_code
_entity_poly.pdbx_strand_id
1 'polypeptide(L)'
;MEARRGRDSRSEARCAARQRDRPCFLAGDARLSYDPSMEETIINNDDRLEHMLHRSNALHERLDELLGDADFDGSPRGESALGMCLVAMEHATAMRALMALRLPSSAVGLMRLQFEALTRAMWLLYAASDAAIDKLLAPLTLQSEQAAKNLPGASEMIEQIGKRVGQGAPAAAHQMLSHFKDVTWHGMNSFVHGGIHPLRRSADGFPVDLALQVLRSSNGLTTMTGMTMAVLTGDEAVAKPVSKIQPAFADCLPDLLKP
;
A
#
# COMPACT_ATOMS: atom_id res chain seq x y z
N MET A 1 42.33 -7.44 60.10
CA MET A 1 41.01 -7.18 59.49
C MET A 1 41.24 -7.16 57.98
N GLU A 2 41.10 -8.32 57.34
CA GLU A 2 41.33 -8.51 55.90
C GLU A 2 40.20 -9.31 55.27
N ALA A 3 40.08 -9.17 53.96
CA ALA A 3 38.84 -9.13 53.22
C ALA A 3 38.35 -10.47 52.60
N ARG A 4 37.03 -10.51 52.40
CA ARG A 4 36.20 -11.17 51.37
C ARG A 4 36.83 -12.26 50.48
N ARG A 5 36.13 -13.40 50.39
CA ARG A 5 35.81 -14.13 49.13
C ARG A 5 34.64 -15.10 49.35
N GLY A 6 33.41 -14.62 49.16
CA GLY A 6 32.23 -15.47 48.94
C GLY A 6 32.07 -15.72 47.45
N ARG A 7 32.16 -16.99 47.04
CA ARG A 7 32.08 -17.43 45.64
C ARG A 7 30.59 -17.64 45.31
N ASP A 8 30.04 -16.74 44.49
CA ASP A 8 28.64 -16.76 44.07
C ASP A 8 28.42 -17.85 43.00
N SER A 9 27.57 -18.81 43.32
CA SER A 9 27.19 -19.95 42.46
C SER A 9 26.13 -19.51 41.46
N ARG A 10 26.55 -18.91 40.34
CA ARG A 10 25.70 -18.70 39.16
C ARG A 10 26.52 -18.87 37.89
N SER A 11 26.58 -20.08 37.38
CA SER A 11 27.03 -20.38 36.02
C SER A 11 26.77 -21.85 35.76
N GLU A 12 25.70 -22.16 35.03
CA GLU A 12 25.60 -23.26 34.05
C GLU A 12 24.14 -23.64 33.80
N ALA A 13 23.36 -22.70 33.23
CA ALA A 13 22.21 -23.07 32.42
C ALA A 13 22.66 -22.97 30.95
N ARG A 14 23.16 -24.08 30.40
CA ARG A 14 23.55 -24.19 29.00
C ARG A 14 22.31 -24.01 28.13
N CYS A 15 22.23 -22.88 27.45
CA CYS A 15 21.33 -22.68 26.32
C CYS A 15 21.84 -23.55 25.16
N ALA A 16 21.23 -24.71 24.96
CA ALA A 16 21.47 -25.53 23.78
C ALA A 16 20.91 -24.79 22.55
N ALA A 17 21.77 -24.03 21.87
CA ALA A 17 21.46 -23.44 20.58
C ALA A 17 21.13 -24.57 19.60
N ARG A 18 19.84 -24.74 19.27
CA ARG A 18 19.47 -25.47 18.06
C ARG A 18 19.99 -24.65 16.89
N GLN A 19 21.08 -25.09 16.27
CA GLN A 19 21.45 -24.66 14.92
C GLN A 19 20.27 -25.00 14.01
N ARG A 20 19.43 -24.00 13.73
CA ARG A 20 18.56 -24.03 12.56
C ARG A 20 19.41 -23.52 11.42
N ASP A 21 19.49 -24.28 10.34
CA ASP A 21 20.14 -23.83 9.11
C ASP A 21 19.59 -22.46 8.71
N ARG A 22 20.50 -21.57 8.33
CA ARG A 22 20.16 -20.22 7.87
C ARG A 22 19.42 -20.39 6.55
N PRO A 23 18.17 -19.90 6.38
CA PRO A 23 17.49 -20.02 5.10
C PRO A 23 18.32 -19.27 4.04
N CYS A 24 18.77 -20.03 3.04
CA CYS A 24 19.50 -19.50 1.91
C CYS A 24 18.52 -18.73 1.03
N PHE A 25 18.67 -17.41 0.93
CA PHE A 25 17.98 -16.61 -0.08
C PHE A 25 18.64 -16.87 -1.44
N LEU A 26 18.39 -18.03 -2.04
CA LEU A 26 18.78 -18.28 -3.43
C LEU A 26 17.59 -17.94 -4.32
N ALA A 27 17.79 -16.94 -5.18
CA ALA A 27 16.97 -16.75 -6.36
C ALA A 27 16.97 -18.06 -7.14
N GLY A 28 15.79 -18.66 -7.31
CA GLY A 28 15.65 -19.99 -7.86
C GLY A 28 16.12 -20.04 -9.31
N ASP A 29 17.10 -20.89 -9.59
CA ASP A 29 17.42 -21.36 -10.93
C ASP A 29 16.90 -22.82 -10.99
N ALA A 30 15.64 -22.97 -11.39
CA ALA A 30 14.96 -24.27 -11.45
C ALA A 30 14.81 -24.70 -12.91
N ARG A 31 15.76 -25.51 -13.42
CA ARG A 31 15.53 -26.30 -14.63
C ARG A 31 14.66 -27.50 -14.25
N LEU A 32 13.36 -27.41 -14.50
CA LEU A 32 12.41 -28.52 -14.37
C LEU A 32 12.45 -29.40 -15.62
N SER A 33 12.66 -30.70 -15.43
CA SER A 33 12.45 -31.73 -16.44
C SER A 33 10.94 -31.92 -16.66
N TYR A 34 10.47 -31.72 -17.88
CA TYR A 34 9.07 -31.83 -18.30
C TYR A 34 8.67 -33.29 -18.60
N ASP A 35 7.56 -33.76 -18.01
CA ASP A 35 6.86 -35.01 -18.35
C ASP A 35 5.47 -34.65 -18.94
N PRO A 36 5.10 -35.06 -20.17
CA PRO A 36 3.96 -34.52 -20.91
C PRO A 36 2.59 -35.15 -20.61
N SER A 37 2.43 -35.97 -19.57
CA SER A 37 1.25 -36.83 -19.45
C SER A 37 0.29 -36.47 -18.30
N MET A 38 -0.33 -35.29 -18.34
CA MET A 38 -1.71 -35.02 -17.85
C MET A 38 -2.05 -33.53 -18.02
N GLU A 39 -2.69 -33.16 -19.13
CA GLU A 39 -3.41 -31.89 -19.27
C GLU A 39 -4.82 -32.05 -18.66
N GLU A 40 -4.91 -31.91 -17.33
CA GLU A 40 -6.11 -31.39 -16.67
C GLU A 40 -5.73 -30.02 -16.12
N THR A 41 -6.53 -28.99 -16.40
CA THR A 41 -6.22 -27.58 -16.16
C THR A 41 -6.16 -27.23 -14.66
N ILE A 42 -5.12 -27.68 -13.97
CA ILE A 42 -4.74 -27.20 -12.65
C ILE A 42 -4.06 -25.85 -12.89
N ILE A 43 -4.77 -24.74 -12.69
CA ILE A 43 -4.15 -23.42 -12.74
C ILE A 43 -3.08 -23.39 -11.63
N ASN A 44 -1.81 -23.31 -12.00
CA ASN A 44 -0.72 -23.29 -11.04
C ASN A 44 -0.83 -22.00 -10.19
N ASN A 45 -0.41 -22.06 -8.93
CA ASN A 45 -0.38 -20.88 -8.05
C ASN A 45 0.46 -19.75 -8.65
N ASP A 46 1.50 -20.09 -9.41
CA ASP A 46 2.30 -19.13 -10.14
C ASP A 46 1.52 -18.46 -11.27
N ASP A 47 0.76 -19.22 -12.07
CA ASP A 47 -0.10 -18.69 -13.14
C ASP A 47 -1.16 -17.71 -12.58
N ARG A 48 -1.73 -18.01 -11.40
CA ARG A 48 -2.71 -17.13 -10.73
C ARG A 48 -2.08 -15.79 -10.34
N LEU A 49 -0.87 -15.82 -9.78
CA LEU A 49 -0.16 -14.62 -9.34
C LEU A 49 0.30 -13.79 -10.55
N GLU A 50 0.84 -14.43 -11.58
CA GLU A 50 1.26 -13.78 -12.82
C GLU A 50 0.08 -13.12 -13.52
N HIS A 51 -1.05 -13.82 -13.64
CA HIS A 51 -2.29 -13.25 -14.17
C HIS A 51 -2.73 -12.01 -13.37
N MET A 52 -2.73 -12.09 -12.04
CA MET A 52 -3.08 -10.94 -11.19
C MET A 52 -2.14 -9.75 -11.41
N LEU A 53 -0.83 -9.99 -11.47
CA LEU A 53 0.16 -8.94 -11.73
C LEU A 53 -0.03 -8.29 -13.10
N HIS A 54 -0.28 -9.09 -14.14
CA HIS A 54 -0.57 -8.60 -15.48
C HIS A 54 -1.82 -7.69 -15.48
N ARG A 55 -2.90 -8.14 -14.84
CA ARG A 55 -4.16 -7.37 -14.74
C ARG A 55 -4.00 -6.09 -13.92
N SER A 56 -3.24 -6.14 -12.82
CA SER A 56 -2.88 -4.96 -12.06
C SER A 56 -2.07 -3.93 -12.87
N ASN A 57 -1.14 -4.37 -13.72
CA ASN A 57 -0.37 -3.47 -14.58
C ASN A 57 -1.28 -2.85 -15.65
N ALA A 58 -2.13 -3.66 -16.30
CA ALA A 58 -3.09 -3.16 -17.29
C ALA A 58 -4.07 -2.13 -16.67
N LEU A 59 -4.46 -2.29 -15.40
CA LEU A 59 -5.27 -1.29 -14.68
C LEU A 59 -4.52 0.04 -14.54
N HIS A 60 -3.24 -0.02 -14.18
CA HIS A 60 -2.39 1.17 -14.01
C HIS A 60 -2.20 1.90 -15.34
N GLU A 61 -1.79 1.17 -16.38
CA GLU A 61 -1.62 1.70 -17.75
C GLU A 61 -2.91 2.35 -18.25
N ARG A 62 -4.06 1.72 -18.00
CA ARG A 62 -5.35 2.28 -18.40
C ARG A 62 -5.69 3.58 -17.67
N LEU A 63 -5.32 3.71 -16.40
CA LEU A 63 -5.49 4.97 -15.67
C LEU A 63 -4.56 6.06 -16.23
N ASP A 64 -3.31 5.71 -16.53
CA ASP A 64 -2.35 6.65 -17.12
C ASP A 64 -2.84 7.15 -18.49
N GLU A 65 -3.36 6.27 -19.34
CA GLU A 65 -3.99 6.65 -20.62
C GLU A 65 -5.16 7.62 -20.46
N LEU A 66 -6.00 7.41 -19.45
CA LEU A 66 -7.17 8.25 -19.19
C LEU A 66 -6.80 9.61 -18.59
N LEU A 67 -5.65 9.71 -17.93
CA LEU A 67 -5.17 10.90 -17.24
C LEU A 67 -4.09 11.68 -18.01
N GLY A 68 -3.47 11.08 -19.02
CA GLY A 68 -2.17 11.47 -19.57
C GLY A 68 -2.04 12.89 -20.10
N ASP A 69 -3.12 13.46 -20.65
CA ASP A 69 -3.13 14.83 -21.20
C ASP A 69 -3.96 15.81 -20.35
N ALA A 70 -4.33 15.43 -19.13
CA ALA A 70 -5.21 16.25 -18.32
C ALA A 70 -4.47 17.43 -17.68
N ASP A 71 -4.99 18.63 -17.88
CA ASP A 71 -4.51 19.82 -17.19
C ASP A 71 -5.04 19.87 -15.75
N PHE A 72 -4.19 20.35 -14.84
CA PHE A 72 -4.53 20.61 -13.44
C PHE A 72 -4.59 22.12 -13.20
N ASP A 73 -5.38 22.54 -12.22
CA ASP A 73 -5.64 23.96 -11.95
C ASP A 73 -4.40 24.78 -11.50
N GLY A 74 -3.27 24.12 -11.24
CA GLY A 74 -2.01 24.73 -10.81
C GLY A 74 -2.07 25.36 -9.42
N SER A 75 -3.15 25.12 -8.65
CA SER A 75 -3.28 25.66 -7.31
C SER A 75 -2.34 24.92 -6.33
N PRO A 76 -1.87 25.56 -5.25
CA PRO A 76 -1.07 24.88 -4.20
C PRO A 76 -1.76 23.62 -3.65
N ARG A 77 -3.09 23.65 -3.57
CA ARG A 77 -3.92 22.52 -3.15
C ARG A 77 -3.90 21.39 -4.18
N GLY A 78 -4.11 21.73 -5.45
CA GLY A 78 -4.07 20.80 -6.56
C GLY A 78 -2.69 20.15 -6.70
N GLU A 79 -1.63 20.95 -6.66
CA GLU A 79 -0.23 20.49 -6.77
C GLU A 79 0.15 19.55 -5.63
N SER A 80 -0.13 19.92 -4.38
CA SER A 80 0.18 19.07 -3.22
C SER A 80 -0.63 17.78 -3.21
N ALA A 81 -1.91 17.82 -3.58
CA ALA A 81 -2.75 16.63 -3.68
C ALA A 81 -2.28 15.70 -4.82
N LEU A 82 -1.97 16.26 -5.99
CA LEU A 82 -1.44 15.51 -7.14
C LEU A 82 -0.11 14.85 -6.79
N GLY A 83 0.82 15.57 -6.15
CA GLY A 83 2.10 15.01 -5.71
C GLY A 83 1.92 13.77 -4.82
N MET A 84 0.96 13.81 -3.90
CA MET A 84 0.65 12.64 -3.06
C MET A 84 -0.07 11.51 -3.82
N CYS A 85 -0.88 11.82 -4.83
CA CYS A 85 -1.42 10.80 -5.74
C CYS A 85 -0.31 10.08 -6.51
N LEU A 86 0.68 10.82 -7.02
CA LEU A 86 1.83 10.24 -7.73
C LEU A 86 2.65 9.33 -6.82
N VAL A 87 2.91 9.74 -5.57
CA VAL A 87 3.56 8.89 -4.56
C VAL A 87 2.74 7.62 -4.29
N ALA A 88 1.41 7.71 -4.20
CA ALA A 88 0.56 6.53 -4.04
C ALA A 88 0.65 5.58 -5.25
N MET A 89 0.68 6.11 -6.47
CA MET A 89 0.88 5.33 -7.69
C MET A 89 2.26 4.66 -7.73
N GLU A 90 3.32 5.37 -7.34
CA GLU A 90 4.68 4.83 -7.24
C GLU A 90 4.74 3.65 -6.25
N HIS A 91 4.15 3.80 -5.07
CA HIS A 91 4.08 2.71 -4.09
C HIS A 91 3.34 1.48 -4.61
N ALA A 92 2.27 1.67 -5.40
CA ALA A 92 1.56 0.57 -6.04
C ALA A 92 2.47 -0.17 -7.04
N THR A 93 3.20 0.57 -7.88
CA THR A 93 4.14 0.01 -8.86
C THR A 93 5.28 -0.75 -8.17
N ALA A 94 5.89 -0.15 -7.16
CA ALA A 94 6.96 -0.78 -6.38
C ALA A 94 6.45 -2.04 -5.64
N MET A 95 5.23 -2.03 -5.10
CA MET A 95 4.62 -3.22 -4.50
C MET A 95 4.52 -4.37 -5.51
N ARG A 96 3.99 -4.11 -6.73
CA ARG A 96 3.85 -5.14 -7.77
C ARG A 96 5.21 -5.70 -8.19
N ALA A 97 6.21 -4.85 -8.33
CA ALA A 97 7.58 -5.27 -8.62
C ALA A 97 8.14 -6.19 -7.53
N LEU A 98 7.96 -5.86 -6.25
CA LEU A 98 8.37 -6.72 -5.13
C LEU A 98 7.60 -8.04 -5.09
N MET A 99 6.31 -8.05 -5.41
CA MET A 99 5.53 -9.28 -5.51
C MET A 99 6.06 -10.20 -6.63
N ALA A 100 6.38 -9.64 -7.80
CA ALA A 100 6.99 -10.37 -8.91
C ALA A 100 8.36 -10.97 -8.54
N LEU A 101 9.16 -10.23 -7.75
CA LEU A 101 10.44 -10.68 -7.22
C LEU A 101 10.32 -11.66 -6.03
N ARG A 102 9.11 -12.08 -5.65
CA ARG A 102 8.84 -12.95 -4.50
C ARG A 102 9.35 -12.37 -3.17
N LEU A 103 9.20 -11.05 -3.00
CA LEU A 103 9.51 -10.30 -1.76
C LEU A 103 8.22 -9.76 -1.07
N PRO A 104 7.25 -10.62 -0.73
CA PRO A 104 5.91 -10.20 -0.37
C PRO A 104 5.82 -9.47 0.98
N SER A 105 6.67 -9.79 1.97
CA SER A 105 6.65 -9.09 3.26
C SER A 105 6.95 -7.59 3.10
N SER A 106 7.91 -7.25 2.25
CA SER A 106 8.24 -5.85 1.92
C SER A 106 7.13 -5.20 1.10
N ALA A 107 6.55 -5.94 0.16
CA ALA A 107 5.43 -5.47 -0.64
C ALA A 107 4.20 -5.09 0.22
N VAL A 108 3.85 -5.89 1.24
CA VAL A 108 2.76 -5.53 2.17
C VAL A 108 3.05 -4.23 2.93
N GLY A 109 4.32 -3.98 3.28
CA GLY A 109 4.74 -2.71 3.87
C GLY A 109 4.43 -1.51 2.95
N LEU A 110 4.69 -1.64 1.65
CA LEU A 110 4.38 -0.60 0.67
C LEU A 110 2.88 -0.35 0.49
N MET A 111 2.02 -1.34 0.71
CA MET A 111 0.55 -1.14 0.69
C MET A 111 0.11 -0.09 1.71
N ARG A 112 0.74 -0.10 2.89
CA ARG A 112 0.45 0.91 3.92
C ARG A 112 0.85 2.29 3.46
N LEU A 113 2.05 2.42 2.89
CA LEU A 113 2.55 3.69 2.39
C LEU A 113 1.66 4.22 1.26
N GLN A 114 1.20 3.34 0.35
CA GLN A 114 0.21 3.67 -0.68
C GLN A 114 -1.08 4.22 -0.06
N PHE A 115 -1.64 3.55 0.95
CA PHE A 115 -2.86 3.99 1.63
C PHE A 115 -2.68 5.34 2.34
N GLU A 116 -1.57 5.52 3.06
CA GLU A 116 -1.27 6.78 3.76
C GLU A 116 -1.07 7.93 2.76
N ALA A 117 -0.43 7.67 1.62
CA ALA A 117 -0.24 8.63 0.56
C ALA A 117 -1.57 9.08 -0.06
N LEU A 118 -2.44 8.12 -0.44
CA LEU A 118 -3.78 8.42 -0.93
C LEU A 118 -4.63 9.17 0.11
N THR A 119 -4.59 8.74 1.37
CA THR A 119 -5.32 9.41 2.46
C THR A 119 -4.89 10.87 2.57
N ARG A 120 -3.59 11.15 2.49
CA ARG A 120 -3.06 12.51 2.51
C ARG A 120 -3.48 13.29 1.27
N ALA A 121 -3.46 12.71 0.08
CA ALA A 121 -3.92 13.35 -1.15
C ALA A 121 -5.40 13.80 -1.04
N MET A 122 -6.27 12.90 -0.59
CA MET A 122 -7.69 13.19 -0.41
C MET A 122 -7.94 14.20 0.72
N TRP A 123 -7.14 14.16 1.78
CA TRP A 123 -7.20 15.16 2.84
C TRP A 123 -6.78 16.54 2.35
N LEU A 124 -5.69 16.64 1.58
CA LEU A 124 -5.25 17.88 0.94
C LEU A 124 -6.34 18.46 0.05
N LEU A 125 -7.01 17.61 -0.73
CA LEU A 125 -8.09 18.03 -1.61
C LEU A 125 -9.33 18.52 -0.83
N TYR A 126 -9.81 17.76 0.16
CA TYR A 126 -11.15 17.99 0.72
C TYR A 126 -11.19 18.69 2.08
N ALA A 127 -10.11 18.66 2.87
CA ALA A 127 -10.16 19.01 4.29
C ALA A 127 -8.99 19.87 4.81
N ALA A 128 -7.80 19.81 4.20
CA ALA A 128 -6.63 20.55 4.67
C ALA A 128 -6.86 22.07 4.64
N SER A 129 -6.38 22.78 5.66
CA SER A 129 -6.32 24.24 5.63
C SER A 129 -5.17 24.71 4.73
N ASP A 130 -5.28 25.93 4.20
CA ASP A 130 -4.22 26.52 3.37
C ASP A 130 -2.90 26.62 4.15
N ALA A 131 -2.96 26.96 5.44
CA ALA A 131 -1.78 26.96 6.32
C ALA A 131 -1.12 25.58 6.48
N ALA A 132 -1.86 24.48 6.31
CA ALA A 132 -1.28 23.14 6.34
C ALA A 132 -0.67 22.76 4.98
N ILE A 133 -1.25 23.23 3.88
CA ILE A 133 -0.71 23.11 2.53
C ILE A 133 0.61 23.89 2.42
N ASP A 134 0.64 25.14 2.89
CA ASP A 134 1.84 25.99 2.88
C ASP A 134 3.01 25.33 3.62
N LYS A 135 2.74 24.61 4.72
CA LYS A 135 3.77 23.86 5.45
C LYS A 135 4.35 22.71 4.65
N LEU A 136 3.53 22.06 3.82
CA LEU A 136 3.95 20.92 2.99
C LEU A 136 4.68 21.35 1.72
N LEU A 137 4.37 22.53 1.19
CA LEU A 137 5.05 23.11 0.02
C LEU A 137 6.28 23.94 0.38
N ALA A 138 6.48 24.23 1.67
CA ALA A 138 7.66 24.95 2.13
C ALA A 138 8.97 24.22 1.74
N PRO A 139 10.04 24.95 1.39
CA PRO A 139 11.34 24.34 1.10
C PRO A 139 11.81 23.42 2.23
N LEU A 140 12.48 22.32 1.88
CA LEU A 140 13.03 21.37 2.85
C LEU A 140 14.14 22.01 3.68
N THR A 141 13.86 22.26 4.95
CA THR A 141 14.76 22.78 5.96
C THR A 141 14.46 22.08 7.29
N LEU A 142 15.40 22.09 8.24
CA LEU A 142 15.15 21.54 9.59
C LEU A 142 13.93 22.17 10.28
N GLN A 143 13.66 23.45 10.01
CA GLN A 143 12.52 24.16 10.59
C GLN A 143 11.20 23.72 9.96
N SER A 144 11.13 23.59 8.63
CA SER A 144 9.92 23.13 7.94
C SER A 144 9.64 21.65 8.21
N GLU A 145 10.67 20.80 8.30
CA GLU A 145 10.53 19.41 8.76
C GLU A 145 9.93 19.32 10.16
N GLN A 146 10.43 20.14 11.09
CA GLN A 146 9.89 20.18 12.46
C GLN A 146 8.45 20.70 12.49
N ALA A 147 8.12 21.70 11.68
CA ALA A 147 6.76 22.23 11.57
C ALA A 147 5.77 21.22 10.98
N ALA A 148 6.24 20.35 10.07
CA ALA A 148 5.44 19.30 9.45
C ALA A 148 5.10 18.14 10.41
N LYS A 149 5.82 17.99 11.54
CA LYS A 149 5.53 16.95 12.55
C LYS A 149 4.16 17.10 13.22
N ASN A 150 3.57 18.29 13.16
CA ASN A 150 2.25 18.57 13.73
C ASN A 150 1.11 18.31 12.73
N LEU A 151 1.40 17.78 11.54
CA LEU A 151 0.37 17.40 10.58
C LEU A 151 -0.37 16.14 11.04
N PRO A 152 -1.67 16.01 10.70
CA PRO A 152 -2.48 14.90 11.15
C PRO A 152 -1.97 13.56 10.62
N GLY A 153 -2.15 12.50 11.41
CA GLY A 153 -1.96 11.13 10.93
C GLY A 153 -3.13 10.65 10.07
N ALA A 154 -2.99 9.51 9.40
CA ALA A 154 -4.03 8.97 8.50
C ALA A 154 -5.42 8.85 9.17
N SER A 155 -5.48 8.37 10.42
CA SER A 155 -6.74 8.29 11.19
C SER A 155 -7.43 9.64 11.35
N GLU A 156 -6.67 10.68 11.69
CA GLU A 156 -7.19 12.02 11.92
C GLU A 156 -7.56 12.70 10.60
N MET A 157 -6.76 12.48 9.54
CA MET A 157 -7.08 12.94 8.19
C MET A 157 -8.45 12.39 7.72
N ILE A 158 -8.72 11.10 7.94
CA ILE A 158 -10.00 10.48 7.59
C ILE A 158 -11.15 11.11 8.37
N GLU A 159 -10.98 11.34 9.67
CA GLU A 159 -11.99 12.03 10.49
C GLU A 159 -12.27 13.45 9.99
N GLN A 160 -11.21 14.20 9.63
CA GLN A 160 -11.35 15.55 9.07
C GLN A 160 -12.06 15.54 7.71
N ILE A 161 -11.80 14.56 6.83
CA ILE A 161 -12.57 14.37 5.58
C ILE A 161 -14.04 14.09 5.91
N GLY A 162 -14.31 13.22 6.89
CA GLY A 162 -15.67 12.89 7.34
C GLY A 162 -16.48 14.13 7.76
N LYS A 163 -15.84 15.08 8.47
CA LYS A 163 -16.45 16.36 8.87
C LYS A 163 -16.81 17.28 7.69
N ARG A 164 -16.24 17.03 6.50
CA ARG A 164 -16.46 17.80 5.27
C ARG A 164 -17.48 17.15 4.32
N VAL A 165 -18.00 15.97 4.67
CA VAL A 165 -19.04 15.30 3.87
C VAL A 165 -20.29 16.17 3.83
N GLY A 166 -20.80 16.42 2.62
CA GLY A 166 -21.91 17.37 2.39
C GLY A 166 -21.49 18.85 2.35
N GLN A 167 -20.20 19.14 2.54
CA GLN A 167 -19.60 20.48 2.48
C GLN A 167 -18.39 20.52 1.51
N GLY A 168 -18.47 19.76 0.42
CA GLY A 168 -17.43 19.69 -0.60
C GLY A 168 -16.64 18.38 -0.64
N ALA A 169 -16.71 17.52 0.40
CA ALA A 169 -16.16 16.17 0.33
C ALA A 169 -17.23 15.15 -0.10
N PRO A 170 -16.96 14.26 -1.08
CA PRO A 170 -17.86 13.16 -1.42
C PRO A 170 -17.99 12.17 -0.26
N ALA A 171 -19.21 11.68 0.03
CA ALA A 171 -19.43 10.66 1.06
C ALA A 171 -18.66 9.37 0.77
N ALA A 172 -18.60 8.97 -0.51
CA ALA A 172 -17.86 7.79 -0.96
C ALA A 172 -16.36 7.86 -0.63
N ALA A 173 -15.75 9.05 -0.76
CA ALA A 173 -14.34 9.27 -0.43
C ALA A 173 -14.03 8.93 1.03
N HIS A 174 -14.88 9.39 1.96
CA HIS A 174 -14.74 9.06 3.38
C HIS A 174 -15.02 7.58 3.66
N GLN A 175 -16.10 7.02 3.11
CA GLN A 175 -16.51 5.63 3.35
C GLN A 175 -15.44 4.63 2.89
N MET A 176 -14.85 4.84 1.71
CA MET A 176 -13.83 3.93 1.18
C MET A 176 -12.55 3.93 2.04
N LEU A 177 -12.08 5.11 2.47
CA LEU A 177 -10.90 5.20 3.34
C LEU A 177 -11.15 4.57 4.72
N SER A 178 -12.31 4.84 5.32
CA SER A 178 -12.71 4.25 6.60
C SER A 178 -12.81 2.74 6.50
N HIS A 179 -13.49 2.22 5.48
CA HIS A 179 -13.62 0.78 5.27
C HIS A 179 -12.25 0.11 5.06
N PHE A 180 -11.39 0.68 4.20
CA PHE A 180 -10.07 0.13 3.95
C PHE A 180 -9.24 0.04 5.24
N LYS A 181 -9.28 1.10 6.05
CA LYS A 181 -8.62 1.15 7.35
C LYS A 181 -9.15 0.05 8.28
N ASP A 182 -10.46 -0.07 8.44
CA ASP A 182 -11.06 -1.03 9.37
C ASP A 182 -10.71 -2.48 9.02
N VAL A 183 -10.64 -2.80 7.73
CA VAL A 183 -10.38 -4.17 7.26
C VAL A 183 -8.89 -4.50 7.16
N THR A 184 -8.04 -3.54 6.78
CA THR A 184 -6.67 -3.84 6.29
C THR A 184 -5.56 -3.29 7.20
N TRP A 185 -5.84 -2.26 8.01
CA TRP A 185 -4.83 -1.51 8.77
C TRP A 185 -4.04 -2.36 9.77
N HIS A 186 -4.72 -3.22 10.53
CA HIS A 186 -4.07 -4.06 11.54
C HIS A 186 -3.09 -5.06 10.93
N GLY A 187 -3.46 -5.68 9.81
CA GLY A 187 -2.58 -6.58 9.08
C GLY A 187 -1.32 -5.88 8.59
N MET A 188 -1.48 -4.72 7.95
CA MET A 188 -0.36 -3.94 7.42
C MET A 188 0.62 -3.44 8.50
N ASN A 189 0.12 -2.96 9.65
CA ASN A 189 0.99 -2.46 10.73
C ASN A 189 1.98 -3.51 11.24
N SER A 190 1.57 -4.77 11.23
CA SER A 190 2.46 -5.86 11.63
C SER A 190 3.64 -6.02 10.69
N PHE A 191 3.46 -5.79 9.38
CA PHE A 191 4.55 -5.89 8.40
C PHE A 191 5.52 -4.71 8.49
N VAL A 192 5.04 -3.51 8.81
CA VAL A 192 5.91 -2.31 8.92
C VAL A 192 6.79 -2.33 10.17
N HIS A 193 6.30 -2.86 11.29
CA HIS A 193 7.03 -2.85 12.56
C HIS A 193 7.73 -4.19 12.89
N GLY A 194 7.86 -5.10 11.91
CA GLY A 194 8.50 -6.40 12.15
C GLY A 194 7.72 -7.27 13.16
N GLY A 195 6.40 -7.14 13.19
CA GLY A 195 5.51 -7.87 14.09
C GLY A 195 5.39 -9.37 13.78
N ILE A 196 4.40 -10.01 14.38
CA ILE A 196 4.23 -11.47 14.28
C ILE A 196 4.05 -11.96 12.84
N HIS A 197 3.40 -11.19 11.97
CA HIS A 197 3.11 -11.59 10.60
C HIS A 197 4.38 -11.80 9.75
N PRO A 198 5.29 -10.82 9.56
CA PRO A 198 6.51 -11.04 8.78
C PRO A 198 7.39 -12.16 9.36
N LEU A 199 7.46 -12.29 10.69
CA LEU A 199 8.22 -13.37 11.33
C LEU A 199 7.67 -14.75 11.00
N ARG A 200 6.34 -14.94 11.08
CA ARG A 200 5.69 -16.20 10.72
C ARG A 200 5.79 -16.49 9.23
N ARG A 201 5.62 -15.47 8.37
CA ARG A 201 5.73 -15.63 6.91
C ARG A 201 7.15 -15.99 6.44
N SER A 202 8.17 -15.54 7.16
CA SER A 202 9.55 -15.96 6.92
C SER A 202 9.76 -17.46 7.21
N ALA A 203 9.03 -18.01 8.18
CA ALA A 203 9.13 -19.43 8.55
C ALA A 203 8.22 -20.34 7.71
N ASP A 204 6.99 -19.91 7.45
CA ASP A 204 5.91 -20.74 6.90
C ASP A 204 5.66 -20.49 5.40
N GLY A 205 6.39 -19.53 4.80
CA GLY A 205 6.12 -19.02 3.46
C GLY A 205 4.98 -18.00 3.40
N PHE A 206 4.81 -17.39 2.23
CA PHE A 206 3.76 -16.42 1.97
C PHE A 206 2.63 -17.03 1.12
N PRO A 207 1.42 -17.22 1.65
CA PRO A 207 0.33 -17.84 0.91
C PRO A 207 -0.05 -17.06 -0.35
N VAL A 208 -0.25 -17.75 -1.48
CA VAL A 208 -0.65 -17.11 -2.75
C VAL A 208 -1.96 -16.34 -2.61
N ASP A 209 -2.95 -16.88 -1.89
CA ASP A 209 -4.24 -16.21 -1.73
C ASP A 209 -4.11 -14.89 -0.96
N LEU A 210 -3.16 -14.82 -0.01
CA LEU A 210 -2.83 -13.58 0.67
C LEU A 210 -2.15 -12.58 -0.29
N ALA A 211 -1.28 -13.05 -1.19
CA ALA A 211 -0.65 -12.18 -2.19
C ALA A 211 -1.70 -11.61 -3.15
N LEU A 212 -2.63 -12.45 -3.62
CA LEU A 212 -3.76 -12.04 -4.45
C LEU A 212 -4.66 -11.04 -3.72
N GLN A 213 -4.94 -11.24 -2.44
CA GLN A 213 -5.71 -10.29 -1.63
C GLN A 213 -5.01 -8.93 -1.51
N VAL A 214 -3.70 -8.93 -1.23
CA VAL A 214 -2.90 -7.70 -1.13
C VAL A 214 -2.87 -6.95 -2.46
N LEU A 215 -2.71 -7.66 -3.58
CA LEU A 215 -2.75 -7.06 -4.92
C LEU A 215 -4.13 -6.46 -5.23
N ARG A 216 -5.23 -7.16 -4.90
CA ARG A 216 -6.59 -6.61 -5.04
C ARG A 216 -6.78 -5.35 -4.20
N SER A 217 -6.37 -5.37 -2.94
CA SER A 217 -6.43 -4.19 -2.06
C SER A 217 -5.63 -3.01 -2.65
N SER A 218 -4.42 -3.26 -3.16
CA SER A 218 -3.62 -2.23 -3.84
C SER A 218 -4.30 -1.68 -5.10
N ASN A 219 -4.89 -2.54 -5.92
CA ASN A 219 -5.63 -2.12 -7.12
C ASN A 219 -6.86 -1.26 -6.77
N GLY A 220 -7.53 -1.57 -5.66
CA GLY A 220 -8.60 -0.72 -5.11
C GLY A 220 -8.11 0.68 -4.78
N LEU A 221 -6.97 0.78 -4.06
CA LEU A 221 -6.32 2.06 -3.78
C LEU A 221 -5.90 2.79 -5.06
N THR A 222 -5.32 2.08 -6.04
CA THR A 222 -4.95 2.65 -7.35
C THR A 222 -6.15 3.24 -8.09
N THR A 223 -7.30 2.57 -8.06
CA THR A 223 -8.54 3.08 -8.67
C THR A 223 -9.02 4.37 -7.96
N MET A 224 -8.95 4.40 -6.62
CA MET A 224 -9.28 5.60 -5.86
C MET A 224 -8.31 6.76 -6.14
N THR A 225 -7.01 6.47 -6.26
CA THR A 225 -6.00 7.44 -6.64
C THR A 225 -6.28 8.03 -8.01
N GLY A 226 -6.56 7.18 -9.01
CA GLY A 226 -6.91 7.62 -10.36
C GLY A 226 -8.16 8.51 -10.39
N MET A 227 -9.21 8.14 -9.63
CA MET A 227 -10.39 9.00 -9.50
C MET A 227 -10.08 10.32 -8.79
N THR A 228 -9.20 10.31 -7.78
CA THR A 228 -8.77 11.54 -7.10
C THR A 228 -8.03 12.46 -8.06
N MET A 229 -7.11 11.92 -8.87
CA MET A 229 -6.41 12.66 -9.93
C MET A 229 -7.41 13.23 -10.94
N ALA A 230 -8.38 12.44 -11.38
CA ALA A 230 -9.41 12.91 -12.31
C ALA A 230 -10.26 14.06 -11.72
N VAL A 231 -10.61 13.99 -10.43
CA VAL A 231 -11.34 15.09 -9.75
C VAL A 231 -10.50 16.37 -9.69
N LEU A 232 -9.18 16.26 -9.50
CA LEU A 232 -8.28 17.42 -9.47
C LEU A 232 -8.23 18.20 -10.79
N THR A 233 -8.55 17.56 -11.91
CA THR A 233 -8.63 18.23 -13.22
C THR A 233 -9.82 19.18 -13.33
N GLY A 234 -10.88 18.94 -12.54
CA GLY A 234 -12.16 19.62 -12.71
C GLY A 234 -12.89 19.30 -14.02
N ASP A 235 -12.36 18.39 -14.85
CA ASP A 235 -12.91 18.05 -16.16
C ASP A 235 -13.73 16.76 -16.11
N GLU A 236 -15.04 16.87 -16.36
CA GLU A 236 -15.93 15.72 -16.46
C GLU A 236 -15.57 14.78 -17.61
N ALA A 237 -14.92 15.26 -18.67
CA ALA A 237 -14.45 14.44 -19.78
C ALA A 237 -13.35 13.46 -19.34
N VAL A 238 -12.59 13.80 -18.29
CA VAL A 238 -11.59 12.93 -17.66
C VAL A 238 -12.24 12.07 -16.56
N ALA A 239 -13.05 12.69 -15.68
CA ALA A 239 -13.63 12.00 -14.53
C ALA A 239 -14.65 10.91 -14.92
N LYS A 240 -15.47 11.11 -15.96
CA LYS A 240 -16.49 10.14 -16.37
C LYS A 240 -15.88 8.81 -16.85
N PRO A 241 -14.89 8.77 -17.76
CA PRO A 241 -14.20 7.53 -18.13
C PRO A 241 -13.57 6.80 -16.93
N VAL A 242 -12.86 7.52 -16.06
CA VAL A 242 -12.20 6.93 -14.87
C VAL A 242 -13.24 6.31 -13.93
N SER A 243 -14.38 6.96 -13.73
CA SER A 243 -15.47 6.41 -12.89
C SER A 243 -16.04 5.07 -13.38
N LYS A 244 -15.82 4.72 -14.66
CA LYS A 244 -16.33 3.51 -15.31
C LYS A 244 -15.27 2.43 -15.48
N ILE A 245 -14.08 2.57 -14.89
CA ILE A 245 -12.99 1.60 -15.08
C ILE A 245 -13.26 0.26 -14.39
N GLN A 246 -13.97 0.26 -13.25
CA GLN A 246 -14.09 -0.91 -12.38
C GLN A 246 -14.66 -2.17 -13.05
N PRO A 247 -15.74 -2.13 -13.85
CA PRO A 247 -16.27 -3.33 -14.50
C PRO A 247 -15.26 -4.05 -15.41
N ALA A 248 -14.38 -3.30 -16.08
CA ALA A 248 -13.36 -3.85 -16.98
C ALA A 248 -12.19 -4.52 -16.23
N PHE A 249 -12.08 -4.31 -14.92
CA PHE A 249 -11.00 -4.82 -14.06
C PHE A 249 -11.53 -5.56 -12.83
N ALA A 250 -12.79 -6.00 -12.85
CA ALA A 250 -13.44 -6.65 -11.73
C ALA A 250 -12.70 -7.92 -11.25
N ASP A 251 -11.97 -8.59 -12.13
CA ASP A 251 -11.18 -9.79 -11.84
C ASP A 251 -9.95 -9.53 -10.93
N CYS A 252 -9.42 -8.31 -10.97
CA CYS A 252 -8.26 -7.89 -10.17
C CYS A 252 -8.61 -6.86 -9.08
N LEU A 253 -9.86 -6.47 -8.93
CA LEU A 253 -10.31 -5.51 -7.91
C LEU A 253 -10.85 -6.23 -6.65
N PRO A 254 -10.91 -5.52 -5.50
CA PRO A 254 -11.64 -6.05 -4.35
C PRO A 254 -13.14 -6.04 -4.66
N ASP A 255 -13.90 -6.90 -3.98
CA ASP A 255 -15.36 -6.91 -4.11
C ASP A 255 -15.90 -5.52 -3.76
N LEU A 256 -16.79 -5.02 -4.62
CA LEU A 256 -17.40 -3.71 -4.42
C LEU A 256 -18.21 -3.72 -3.11
N LEU A 257 -18.11 -2.63 -2.36
CA LEU A 257 -19.01 -2.38 -1.24
C LEU A 257 -20.43 -2.36 -1.78
N LYS A 258 -21.26 -3.29 -1.29
CA LYS A 258 -22.69 -3.25 -1.56
C LYS A 258 -23.27 -1.99 -0.90
N PRO A 259 -24.16 -1.24 -1.58
CA PRO A 259 -24.78 -0.04 -1.04
C PRO A 259 -25.49 -0.28 0.30
#